data_AF-F4WHE9-F1
#
_entry.id   AF-F4WHE9-F1
#
_cell.length_a   1.000
_cell.length_b   1.000
_cell.length_c   1.000
_cell.angle_alpha   90.00
_cell.angle_beta   90.00
_cell.angle_gamma   90.00
#
_symmetry.space_group_name_H-M   'P 1'
#
loop_
_entity.id
_entity.type
_entity.pdbx_description
1 polymer ?
#
loop_
_entity_poly.entity_id
_entity_poly.type
_entity_poly.pdbx_seq_one_letter_code
_entity_poly.pdbx_strand_id
1 'polypeptide(L)' 'LKWKPLPPPPYSPDLAPSYYHLFRSMAHDLTDQHFRSYEEVKNWIDAWIASKDDQFFRRGIRTLPERWVKVVANDG' A
#
# COMPACT_ATOMS: atom_id res chain seq x y z
N LEU A 1 -20.74 11.10 8.79
CA LEU A 1 -19.50 11.32 8.02
C LEU A 1 -19.86 11.47 6.55
N LYS A 2 -19.57 12.60 5.91
CA LYS A 2 -19.71 12.78 4.45
C LYS A 2 -18.32 12.66 3.83
N TRP A 3 -18.05 11.58 3.11
CA TRP A 3 -16.77 11.35 2.44
C TRP A 3 -16.81 11.89 1.01
N LYS A 4 -15.73 12.50 0.54
CA LYS A 4 -15.56 12.89 -0.87
C LYS A 4 -14.77 11.80 -1.59
N PRO A 5 -15.34 11.12 -2.60
CA PRO A 5 -14.58 10.13 -3.37
C PRO A 5 -13.47 10.82 -4.17
N LEU A 6 -12.31 10.17 -4.25
CA LEU A 6 -11.26 10.57 -5.17
C LEU A 6 -11.57 9.97 -6.55
N PRO A 7 -11.36 10.73 -7.64
CA PRO A 7 -11.53 10.18 -8.98
C PRO A 7 -10.56 8.99 -9.16
N PRO A 8 -11.01 7.85 -9.73
CA PRO A 8 -10.13 6.74 -9.97
C PRO A 8 -9.09 7.16 -11.02
N PRO A 9 -7.79 6.93 -10.79
CA PRO A 9 -6.83 7.05 -11.87
C PRO A 9 -7.17 6.02 -12.97
N PRO A 10 -6.83 6.28 -14.25
CA PRO A 10 -6.72 5.20 -15.24
C PRO A 10 -5.82 4.09 -14.66
N TYR A 11 -6.03 2.83 -15.06
CA TYR A 11 -5.40 1.63 -14.46
C TYR A 11 -3.89 1.81 -14.16
N SER A 12 -3.56 2.31 -12.98
CA SER A 12 -2.18 2.59 -12.56
C SER A 12 -2.00 2.07 -11.13
N PRO A 13 -1.53 0.83 -10.96
CA PRO A 13 -1.12 0.29 -9.66
C PRO A 13 -0.13 1.22 -8.93
N ASP A 14 0.64 1.99 -9.70
CA ASP A 14 1.56 3.02 -9.21
C ASP A 14 0.92 4.22 -8.52
N LEU A 15 -0.40 4.39 -8.62
CA LEU A 15 -1.13 5.51 -8.03
C LEU A 15 -1.90 5.16 -6.77
N ALA A 16 -1.99 3.88 -6.42
CA ALA A 16 -2.67 3.44 -5.21
C ALA A 16 -1.66 3.18 -4.09
N PRO A 17 -1.66 3.97 -2.98
CA PRO A 17 -0.72 3.77 -1.87
C PRO A 17 -0.75 2.38 -1.26
N SER A 18 -1.91 1.70 -1.31
CA SER A 18 -2.02 0.30 -0.93
C SER A 18 -1.13 -0.61 -1.79
N TYR A 19 -1.09 -0.41 -3.11
CA TYR A 19 -0.34 -1.28 -4.02
C TYR A 19 1.15 -0.95 -4.02
N TYR A 20 1.53 0.31 -4.26
CA TYR A 20 2.95 0.64 -4.45
C TYR A 20 3.76 0.69 -3.16
N HIS A 21 3.11 0.80 -1.99
CA HIS A 21 3.78 0.94 -0.70
C HIS A 21 3.42 -0.17 0.27
N LEU A 22 2.14 -0.30 0.66
CA LEU A 22 1.71 -1.24 1.70
C LEU A 22 1.91 -2.70 1.25
N PHE A 23 1.25 -3.13 0.18
CA PHE A 23 1.33 -4.48 -0.35
C PHE A 23 2.70 -4.79 -0.94
N ARG A 24 3.38 -3.80 -1.52
CA ARG A 24 4.76 -3.98 -1.98
C ARG A 24 5.70 -4.37 -0.83
N SER A 25 5.60 -3.66 0.30
CA SER A 25 6.38 -3.97 1.51
C SER A 25 5.95 -5.31 2.12
N MET A 26 4.65 -5.57 2.20
CA MET A 26 4.11 -6.82 2.74
C MET A 26 4.54 -8.03 1.91
N ALA A 27 4.51 -7.94 0.58
CA ALA A 27 4.91 -9.02 -0.32
C ALA A 27 6.38 -9.43 -0.13
N HIS A 28 7.27 -8.45 0.13
CA HIS A 28 8.66 -8.72 0.48
C HIS A 28 8.74 -9.57 1.76
N ASP A 29 8.06 -9.15 2.82
CA ASP A 29 8.08 -9.85 4.12
C ASP A 29 7.34 -11.20 4.08
N LEU A 30 6.44 -11.39 3.12
CA LEU A 30 5.71 -12.64 2.86
C LEU A 30 6.51 -13.68 2.07
N THR A 31 7.59 -13.30 1.39
CA THR A 31 8.26 -14.17 0.39
C THR A 31 8.71 -15.52 0.96
N ASP A 32 9.07 -15.57 2.25
CA ASP A 32 9.54 -16.80 2.91
C ASP A 32 8.52 -17.38 3.91
N GLN A 33 7.31 -16.82 3.99
CA GLN A 33 6.31 -17.26 4.97
C GLN A 33 5.49 -18.45 4.45
N HIS A 34 5.32 -19.46 5.30
CA HIS A 34 4.50 -20.64 5.03
C HIS A 34 3.44 -20.77 6.12
N PHE A 35 2.18 -20.48 5.77
CA PHE A 35 1.06 -20.58 6.69
C PHE A 35 0.32 -21.90 6.52
N ARG A 36 -0.11 -22.49 7.63
CA ARG A 36 -0.86 -23.76 7.69
C ARG A 36 -2.34 -23.56 7.98
N SER A 37 -2.73 -22.37 8.43
CA SER A 37 -4.12 -22.04 8.72
C SER A 37 -4.44 -20.58 8.42
N TYR A 38 -5.74 -20.30 8.31
CA TYR A 38 -6.24 -18.93 8.20
C TYR A 38 -5.89 -18.08 9.43
N GLU A 39 -5.89 -18.69 10.62
CA GLU A 39 -5.55 -17.98 11.87
C GLU A 39 -4.09 -17.53 11.88
N GLU A 40 -3.17 -18.35 11.35
CA GLU A 40 -1.76 -17.96 11.20
C GLU A 40 -1.62 -16.76 10.26
N VAL A 41 -2.33 -16.75 9.13
CA VAL A 41 -2.34 -15.62 8.20
C VAL A 41 -2.85 -14.36 8.89
N LYS A 42 -3.99 -14.46 9.59
CA LYS A 42 -4.60 -13.32 10.28
C LYS A 42 -3.66 -12.75 11.35
N ASN A 43 -3.11 -13.60 12.20
CA ASN A 43 -2.20 -13.18 13.27
C ASN A 43 -0.93 -12.54 12.70
N TRP A 44 -0.40 -13.08 11.60
CA TRP A 44 0.75 -12.50 10.93
C TRP A 44 0.45 -11.11 10.37
N ILE A 45 -0.70 -10.92 9.69
CA ILE A 45 -1.10 -9.61 9.16
C ILE A 45 -1.29 -8.59 10.28
N ASP A 46 -1.98 -8.98 11.36
CA ASP A 46 -2.22 -8.10 12.52
C ASP A 46 -0.88 -7.67 13.16
N ALA A 47 0.04 -8.61 13.37
CA ALA A 47 1.37 -8.33 13.90
C ALA A 47 2.21 -7.47 12.93
N TRP A 48 2.16 -7.76 11.64
CA TRP A 48 2.89 -7.02 10.62
C TRP A 48 2.43 -5.55 10.56
N ILE A 49 1.12 -5.30 10.57
CA ILE A 49 0.56 -3.94 10.59
C ILE A 49 0.97 -3.22 11.86
N ALA A 50 0.85 -3.87 13.02
CA ALA A 50 1.25 -3.31 14.32
C ALA A 50 2.76 -3.01 14.42
N SER A 51 3.59 -3.72 13.65
CA SER A 51 5.04 -3.50 13.61
C SER A 51 5.45 -2.23 12.85
N LYS A 52 4.58 -1.67 12.01
CA LYS A 52 4.91 -0.48 11.20
C LYS A 52 4.61 0.79 11.98
N ASP A 53 5.55 1.73 11.95
CA ASP A 53 5.38 3.03 12.59
C ASP A 53 4.42 3.94 11.80
N ASP A 54 3.94 5.01 12.45
CA ASP A 54 3.13 6.05 11.81
C ASP A 54 3.81 6.64 10.56
N GLN A 55 5.14 6.72 10.58
CA GLN A 55 5.93 7.30 9.49
C GLN A 55 5.89 6.43 8.23
N PHE A 56 5.80 5.11 8.37
CA PHE A 56 5.61 4.18 7.27
C PHE A 56 4.33 4.49 6.51
N PHE A 57 3.19 4.61 7.20
CA PHE A 57 1.91 4.93 6.55
C PHE A 57 1.89 6.35 5.99
N ARG A 58 2.42 7.32 6.73
CA ARG A 58 2.52 8.72 6.28
C ARG A 58 3.36 8.85 5.02
N ARG A 59 4.49 8.15 4.93
CA ARG A 59 5.34 8.14 3.71
C ARG A 59 4.58 7.58 2.51
N GLY A 60 3.87 6.47 2.69
CA GLY A 60 3.03 5.88 1.66
C GLY A 60 2.04 6.88 1.07
N ILE A 61 1.39 7.70 1.89
CA ILE A 61 0.45 8.72 1.41
C ILE A 61 1.17 9.94 0.82
N ARG A 62 2.24 10.41 1.47
CA ARG A 62 2.96 11.64 1.07
C ARG A 62 3.70 11.52 -0.26
N THR A 63 3.98 10.31 -0.72
CA THR A 63 4.65 10.08 -2.02
C THR A 63 3.67 10.17 -3.21
N LEU A 64 2.36 10.27 -2.94
CA LEU A 64 1.33 10.33 -3.98
C LEU A 64 1.49 11.52 -4.95
N PRO A 65 1.74 12.77 -4.50
CA PRO A 65 1.91 13.90 -5.41
C PRO A 65 3.10 13.72 -6.37
N GLU A 66 4.22 13.19 -5.89
CA GLU A 66 5.40 12.92 -6.73
C GLU A 66 5.10 11.89 -7.81
N ARG A 67 4.31 10.86 -7.46
CA ARG A 67 3.87 9.83 -8.42
C ARG A 67 2.89 10.39 -9.44
N TRP A 68 1.99 11.29 -9.05
CA TRP A 68 1.13 12.01 -10.00
C TRP A 68 1.93 12.86 -10.99
N VAL A 69 2.93 13.60 -10.51
CA VAL A 69 3.81 14.37 -11.40
C VAL A 69 4.50 13.47 -12.42
N LYS A 70 4.97 12.29 -12.00
CA LYS A 70 5.58 11.32 -12.92
C LYS A 70 4.59 10.77 -13.95
N VAL A 71 3.37 10.41 -13.55
CA VAL A 71 2.35 9.93 -14.48
C VAL A 71 2.00 11.00 -15.53
N VAL A 72 1.78 12.23 -15.09
CA VAL A 72 1.51 13.36 -16.00
C VAL A 72 2.68 13.61 -16.95
N ALA A 73 3.93 13.55 -16.45
CA ALA A 73 5.12 13.76 -17.28
C ALA A 73 5.35 12.64 -18.31
N ASN A 74 4.71 11.48 -18.17
CA ASN A 74 4.78 10.37 -19.11
C ASN A 74 3.52 10.25 -19.98
N ASP A 75 2.68 11.29 -20.04
CA ASP A 75 1.42 11.32 -20.79
C ASP A 75 0.41 10.20 -20.43
N GLY A 76 0.51 9.67 -19.20
CA GLY A 76 -0.35 8.59 -18.69
C GLY A 76 0.43 7.32 -18.32
#